data_AF-A0A382NGW4-F1
#
_entry.id   AF-A0A382NGW4-F1
#
_cell.length_a   1.000
_cell.length_b   1.000
_cell.length_c   1.000
_cell.angle_alpha   90.00
_cell.angle_beta   90.00
_cell.angle_gamma   90.00
#
_symmetry.space_group_name_H-M   'P 1'
#
loop_
_entity.id
_entity.type
_entity.pdbx_description
1 polymer ?
#
loop_
_entity_poly.entity_id
_entity_poly.type
_entity_poly.pdbx_seq_one_letter_code
_entity_poly.pdbx_strand_id
1 'polypeptide(L)'
;DGIIITGDITGEEASVDDLIKLKDEIDKPILVGSGINKDNVNNYLKYCDGVIVGTSLKENNMTNNPVSKENVREFIKVVKNNF
;
A
#
# COMPACT_ATOMS: atom_id res chain seq x y z
N ASP A 1 -10.62 16.02 -0.18
CA ASP A 1 -10.91 14.93 0.79
C ASP A 1 -10.65 13.59 0.13
N GLY A 2 -10.18 12.61 0.89
CA GLY A 2 -9.92 11.25 0.41
C GLY A 2 -10.06 10.25 1.55
N ILE A 3 -10.22 8.98 1.21
CA ILE A 3 -10.40 7.89 2.18
C ILE A 3 -9.10 7.11 2.25
N ILE A 4 -8.64 6.81 3.47
CA ILE A 4 -7.53 5.90 3.70
C ILE A 4 -8.10 4.61 4.28
N ILE A 5 -7.88 3.50 3.58
CA ILE A 5 -8.24 2.17 4.05
C ILE A 5 -7.02 1.57 4.77
N THR A 6 -7.22 1.24 6.04
CA THR A 6 -6.25 0.55 6.89
C THR A 6 -6.80 -0.82 7.25
N GLY A 7 -5.96 -1.85 7.27
CA GLY A 7 -6.34 -3.17 7.79
C GLY A 7 -6.63 -3.10 9.30
N ASP A 8 -7.43 -4.05 9.79
CA ASP A 8 -7.92 -4.09 11.18
C ASP A 8 -6.80 -4.27 12.23
N ILE A 9 -5.66 -4.85 11.83
CA ILE A 9 -4.46 -5.06 12.66
C ILE A 9 -3.21 -4.56 11.94
N THR A 10 -2.28 -3.95 12.68
CA THR A 10 -0.95 -3.59 12.18
C THR A 10 -0.26 -4.81 11.56
N GLY A 11 -0.03 -4.77 10.24
CA GLY A 11 0.63 -5.85 9.50
C GLY A 11 -0.32 -6.76 8.74
N GLU A 12 -1.63 -6.62 8.92
CA GLU A 12 -2.62 -7.30 8.07
C GLU A 12 -2.98 -6.46 6.84
N GLU A 13 -3.17 -7.18 5.75
CA GLU A 13 -3.53 -6.69 4.44
C GLU A 13 -4.96 -6.15 4.45
N ALA A 14 -5.18 -4.97 3.86
CA ALA A 14 -6.53 -4.46 3.68
C ALA A 14 -7.31 -5.37 2.71
N SER A 15 -8.57 -5.65 3.01
CA SER A 15 -9.42 -6.44 2.13
C SER A 15 -9.60 -5.75 0.77
N VAL A 16 -9.14 -6.40 -0.30
CA VAL A 16 -9.32 -5.94 -1.68
C VAL A 16 -10.81 -5.90 -2.04
N ASP A 17 -11.63 -6.78 -1.46
CA ASP A 17 -13.08 -6.81 -1.70
C ASP A 17 -13.79 -5.57 -1.15
N ASP A 18 -13.34 -5.06 0.01
CA ASP A 18 -13.90 -3.85 0.60
C ASP A 18 -13.48 -2.60 -0.20
N LEU A 19 -12.26 -2.61 -0.73
CA LEU A 19 -11.77 -1.61 -1.68
C LEU A 19 -12.64 -1.53 -2.94
N ILE A 20 -12.95 -2.69 -3.55
CA ILE A 20 -13.78 -2.76 -4.75
C ILE A 20 -15.18 -2.22 -4.47
N LYS A 21 -15.82 -2.67 -3.37
CA LYS A 21 -17.15 -2.18 -2.99
C LYS A 21 -17.18 -0.69 -2.75
N LEU A 22 -16.18 -0.14 -2.05
CA LEU A 22 -16.12 1.30 -1.80
C LEU A 22 -15.97 2.09 -3.10
N LYS A 23 -15.10 1.64 -4.01
CA LYS A 23 -14.82 2.37 -5.24
C LYS A 23 -16.06 2.60 -6.11
N ASP A 24 -17.01 1.67 -6.09
CA ASP A 24 -18.27 1.81 -6.83
C ASP A 24 -19.27 2.77 -6.14
N GLU A 25 -19.09 3.06 -4.84
CA GLU A 25 -19.99 3.90 -4.06
C GLU A 25 -19.46 5.33 -3.79
N ILE A 26 -18.17 5.58 -4.00
CA ILE A 26 -17.54 6.87 -3.68
C ILE A 26 -16.77 7.50 -4.84
N ASP A 27 -17.05 8.79 -5.09
CA ASP A 27 -16.34 9.63 -6.07
C ASP A 27 -15.20 10.41 -5.41
N LYS A 28 -14.38 9.73 -4.60
CA LYS A 28 -13.23 10.35 -3.89
C LYS A 28 -11.99 9.47 -3.98
N PRO A 29 -10.77 10.06 -3.96
CA PRO A 29 -9.54 9.28 -3.97
C PRO A 29 -9.46 8.31 -2.78
N ILE A 30 -9.11 7.06 -3.06
CA ILE A 30 -8.90 5.99 -2.08
C ILE A 30 -7.41 5.65 -2.02
N LEU A 31 -6.85 5.68 -0.81
CA LEU A 31 -5.49 5.25 -0.51
C LEU A 31 -5.50 4.02 0.38
N VAL A 32 -4.51 3.13 0.22
CA VAL A 32 -4.35 1.94 1.08
C VAL A 32 -3.08 2.04 1.90
N GLY A 33 -3.18 1.90 3.23
CA GLY A 33 -2.06 2.20 4.14
C GLY A 33 -1.51 1.05 5.00
N SER A 34 -2.12 -0.14 4.99
CA SER A 34 -1.68 -1.27 5.84
C SER A 34 -1.10 -2.41 5.02
N GLY A 35 -0.02 -3.01 5.53
CA GLY A 35 0.54 -4.26 4.98
C GLY A 35 1.21 -4.15 3.60
N ILE A 36 1.26 -2.96 2.99
CA ILE A 36 1.80 -2.81 1.63
C ILE A 36 3.31 -3.09 1.58
N ASN A 37 3.72 -3.89 0.61
CA ASN A 37 5.10 -4.23 0.32
C ASN A 37 5.27 -4.47 -1.19
N LYS A 38 6.50 -4.74 -1.63
CA LYS A 38 6.82 -4.94 -3.06
C LYS A 38 6.12 -6.16 -3.68
N ASP A 39 5.76 -7.16 -2.87
CA ASP A 39 5.20 -8.42 -3.36
C ASP A 39 3.68 -8.32 -3.55
N ASN A 40 2.99 -7.46 -2.79
CA ASN A 40 1.53 -7.31 -2.85
C ASN A 40 1.03 -6.00 -3.50
N VAL A 41 1.86 -4.96 -3.64
CA VAL A 41 1.43 -3.61 -4.09
C VAL A 41 0.62 -3.61 -5.40
N ASN A 42 0.96 -4.50 -6.34
CA ASN A 42 0.28 -4.59 -7.64
C ASN A 42 -1.15 -5.13 -7.53
N ASN A 43 -1.48 -5.84 -6.45
CA ASN A 43 -2.84 -6.28 -6.20
C ASN A 43 -3.73 -5.12 -5.76
N TYR A 44 -3.16 -4.13 -5.07
CA TYR A 44 -3.89 -2.96 -4.56
C TYR A 44 -4.01 -1.84 -5.58
N LEU A 45 -2.94 -1.51 -6.31
CA LEU A 45 -2.93 -0.38 -7.27
C LEU A 45 -3.94 -0.54 -8.42
N LYS A 46 -4.45 -1.75 -8.65
CA LYS A 46 -5.56 -2.02 -9.59
C LYS A 46 -6.89 -1.38 -9.12
N TYR A 47 -7.07 -1.21 -7.82
CA TYR A 47 -8.33 -0.88 -7.19
C TYR A 47 -8.29 0.40 -6.33
N CYS A 48 -7.14 1.04 -6.15
CA CYS A 48 -6.99 2.28 -5.39
C CYS A 48 -6.22 3.34 -6.20
N ASP A 49 -6.30 4.60 -5.75
CA ASP A 49 -5.60 5.72 -6.36
C ASP A 49 -4.16 5.88 -5.85
N GLY A 50 -3.80 5.17 -4.78
CA GLY A 50 -2.45 5.15 -4.27
C GLY A 50 -2.29 4.32 -3.00
N VAL A 51 -1.03 4.21 -2.56
CA VAL A 51 -0.66 3.45 -1.37
C VAL A 51 0.25 4.26 -0.45
N ILE A 52 0.12 4.02 0.85
CA ILE A 52 1.01 4.54 1.89
C ILE A 52 1.83 3.36 2.42
N VAL A 53 3.15 3.49 2.38
CA VAL A 53 4.06 2.39 2.67
C VAL A 53 5.06 2.80 3.74
N GLY A 54 5.10 2.03 4.83
CA GLY A 54 5.92 2.33 6.00
C GLY A 54 6.98 1.26 6.25
N THR A 55 6.64 0.31 7.12
CA THR A 55 7.58 -0.69 7.69
C THR A 55 8.37 -1.48 6.64
N SER A 56 7.75 -1.83 5.51
CA SER A 56 8.43 -2.58 4.42
C SER A 56 9.55 -1.78 3.72
N LEU A 57 9.53 -0.45 3.82
CA LEU A 57 10.60 0.41 3.30
C LEU A 57 11.75 0.61 4.29
N LYS A 58 11.60 0.16 5.55
CA LYS A 58 12.62 0.32 6.60
C LYS A 58 13.60 -0.85 6.61
N GLU A 59 14.82 -0.59 7.06
CA GLU A 59 15.83 -1.64 7.22
C GLU A 59 15.30 -2.77 8.10
N ASN A 60 15.50 -4.02 7.68
CA ASN A 60 15.02 -5.22 8.36
C ASN A 60 13.51 -5.25 8.65
N ASN A 61 12.70 -4.46 7.92
CA ASN A 61 11.26 -4.33 8.14
C ASN A 61 10.89 -3.97 9.59
N MET A 62 11.69 -3.13 10.26
CA MET A 62 11.41 -2.69 11.63
C MET A 62 10.96 -1.24 11.67
N THR A 63 9.83 -0.96 12.32
CA THR A 63 9.22 0.38 12.36
C THR A 63 10.14 1.46 12.94
N ASN A 64 11.07 1.11 13.82
CA ASN A 64 12.00 2.06 14.44
C ASN A 64 13.29 2.27 13.65
N ASN A 65 13.50 1.51 12.57
CA ASN A 65 14.70 1.62 11.75
C ASN A 65 14.59 2.77 10.72
N PRO A 66 15.74 3.24 10.20
CA PRO A 66 15.74 4.17 9.09
C PRO A 66 15.16 3.53 7.82
N VAL A 67 14.78 4.38 6.86
CA VAL A 67 14.35 3.95 5.53
C VAL A 67 15.54 3.39 4.77
N SER A 68 15.39 2.16 4.25
CA SER A 68 16.37 1.50 3.39
C SER A 68 16.24 2.02 1.96
N LYS A 69 17.30 2.64 1.44
CA LYS A 69 17.36 3.05 0.03
C LYS A 69 17.14 1.87 -0.92
N GLU A 70 17.61 0.69 -0.53
CA GLU A 70 17.46 -0.53 -1.32
C GLU A 70 16.00 -0.98 -1.38
N ASN A 71 15.32 -1.03 -0.24
CA ASN A 71 13.91 -1.42 -0.19
C ASN A 71 13.03 -0.46 -1.01
N VAL A 72 13.33 0.85 -0.95
CA VAL A 72 12.64 1.86 -1.76
C VAL A 72 12.89 1.65 -3.25
N ARG A 73 14.13 1.37 -3.66
CA ARG A 73 14.45 1.11 -5.08
C ARG A 73 13.72 -0.11 -5.61
N GLU A 74 13.76 -1.21 -4.86
CA GLU A 74 13.08 -2.44 -5.26
C GLU A 74 11.56 -2.25 -5.30
N PHE A 75 10.98 -1.54 -4.32
CA PHE A 75 9.57 -1.20 -4.33
C PHE A 75 9.18 -0.36 -5.57
N ILE A 76 9.89 0.73 -5.84
CA ILE A 76 9.59 1.61 -6.98
C ILE A 76 9.81 0.90 -8.31
N LYS A 77 10.79 -0.01 -8.41
CA LYS A 77 11.00 -0.83 -9.60
C LYS A 77 9.78 -1.70 -9.90
N VAL A 78 9.19 -2.35 -8.89
CA VAL A 78 7.95 -3.12 -9.06
C VAL A 78 6.79 -2.23 -9.46
N VAL A 79 6.62 -1.08 -8.81
CA VAL A 79 5.53 -0.13 -9.10
C VAL A 79 5.64 0.39 -10.54
N LYS A 80 6.83 0.84 -10.96
CA LYS A 80 7.05 1.38 -12.32
C LYS A 80 6.91 0.35 -13.44
N ASN A 81 7.13 -0.93 -13.17
CA ASN A 81 6.95 -1.98 -14.18
C ASN A 81 5.46 -2.27 -14.48
N ASN A 82 4.52 -1.70 -13.72
CA ASN A 82 3.08 -1.89 -13.90
C ASN A 82 2.34 -0.67 -14.48
N PHE A 83 3.07 0.39 -14.86
CA PHE A 83 2.54 1.57 -15.55
C PHE A 83 3.30 1.78 -16.86
#